data_AF-A0A7S0KAN8-F1
#
_entry.id   AF-A0A7S0KAN8-F1
#
_cell.length_a   1.000
_cell.length_b   1.000
_cell.length_c   1.000
_cell.angle_alpha   90.00
_cell.angle_beta   90.00
_cell.angle_gamma   90.00
#
_symmetry.space_group_name_H-M   'P 1'
#
loop_
_entity.id
_entity.type
_entity.pdbx_description
1 polymer ?
#
loop_
_entity_poly.entity_id
_entity_poly.type
_entity_poly.pdbx_seq_one_letter_code
_entity_poly.pdbx_strand_id
1 'polypeptide(L)'
;MRNLSKRQQIYIFLTTTSTLFLRNIPLICSMSSSASSAVMKIRVCSYNVLSSALASPTHFTSCDPDDLDFHKRLPRVISKIEEEVSKRSIVCLQEVSHEFSGPLHVFFAKNNYNFVTGLYGSRFSNYMGVALAIPLDKFSLEHVDVSTLSDYREGGWPKAPPEELPIVIALAKQAVSNVVIRPLRWMSKKATSIVSLLSSDEPYIVKLLKGADDQADHWDLSKKRKNMLVFAKLVEKKSKRTFGIATYHMPCAFYAPMVMNIHVEMAVRRTQTLSGTDCPCILAGDFNLKPGSPEYKLITTGKLDEEDASYPSPKYDVTWVPAIEPMKSAYAQCLGSEPDFTNYSKVRDDLPFVDVLDYIFVSKDWDVSGVKDLPHRDDIEGPLPIAEEPSDHILIASDLVLVED
;
A
#
# COMPACT_ATOMS: atom_id res chain seq x y z
N MET A 1 -43.68 -24.15 50.35
CA MET A 1 -42.21 -24.27 50.24
C MET A 1 -41.84 -24.60 48.80
N ARG A 2 -41.10 -23.68 48.15
CA ARG A 2 -40.34 -23.83 46.88
C ARG A 2 -41.15 -24.23 45.62
N ASN A 3 -41.64 -23.26 44.84
CA ASN A 3 -41.00 -22.59 43.69
C ASN A 3 -40.49 -23.55 42.59
N LEU A 4 -41.02 -23.40 41.36
CA LEU A 4 -40.27 -22.88 40.20
C LEU A 4 -41.17 -22.79 38.95
N SER A 5 -41.01 -21.68 38.24
CA SER A 5 -41.81 -21.18 37.11
C SER A 5 -41.56 -21.92 35.80
N LYS A 6 -42.64 -22.22 35.06
CA LYS A 6 -42.63 -22.77 33.70
C LYS A 6 -42.68 -21.68 32.62
N ARG A 7 -42.06 -22.04 31.51
CA ARG A 7 -41.78 -21.33 30.26
C ARG A 7 -43.01 -21.16 29.33
N GLN A 8 -42.93 -20.11 28.50
CA GLN A 8 -43.14 -20.03 27.04
C GLN A 8 -44.52 -20.27 26.36
N GLN A 9 -44.85 -19.30 25.48
CA GLN A 9 -45.42 -19.43 24.10
C GLN A 9 -46.90 -19.88 23.97
N ILE A 10 -47.75 -19.53 22.98
CA ILE A 10 -47.77 -18.71 21.75
C ILE A 10 -49.25 -18.71 21.27
N TYR A 11 -49.74 -17.58 20.71
CA TYR A 11 -50.80 -17.36 19.69
C TYR A 11 -52.17 -18.11 19.69
N ILE A 12 -53.28 -17.37 19.42
CA ILE A 12 -54.01 -17.26 18.11
C ILE A 12 -55.35 -16.48 18.28
N PHE A 13 -55.59 -15.57 17.32
CA PHE A 13 -56.78 -14.85 16.81
C PHE A 13 -58.24 -15.17 17.26
N LEU A 14 -59.09 -14.13 17.36
CA LEU A 14 -60.21 -13.83 16.42
C LEU A 14 -61.05 -12.58 16.83
N THR A 15 -61.12 -11.61 15.89
CA THR A 15 -62.27 -10.78 15.39
C THR A 15 -63.43 -10.39 16.33
N THR A 16 -63.94 -9.14 16.37
CA THR A 16 -64.75 -8.51 15.30
C THR A 16 -65.14 -7.03 15.61
N THR A 17 -65.21 -6.22 14.55
CA THR A 17 -66.12 -5.09 14.21
C THR A 17 -66.33 -3.87 15.14
N SER A 18 -66.08 -2.67 14.60
CA SER A 18 -67.09 -1.61 14.40
C SER A 18 -66.58 -0.43 13.55
N THR A 19 -67.52 0.27 12.91
CA THR A 19 -67.44 1.14 11.72
C THR A 19 -67.20 2.64 12.02
N LEU A 20 -66.95 3.38 10.91
CA LEU A 20 -67.04 4.84 10.68
C LEU A 20 -65.78 5.73 10.92
N PHE A 21 -65.17 6.27 9.86
CA PHE A 21 -65.47 7.62 9.30
C PHE A 21 -64.53 7.96 8.13
N LEU A 22 -65.11 8.56 7.08
CA LEU A 22 -64.44 9.05 5.87
C LEU A 22 -63.53 10.26 6.15
N ARG A 23 -62.30 10.23 5.63
CA ARG A 23 -61.58 11.43 5.14
C ARG A 23 -60.81 11.08 3.85
N ASN A 24 -61.29 11.60 2.74
CA ASN A 24 -60.57 11.65 1.47
C ASN A 24 -59.36 12.57 1.62
N ILE A 25 -58.16 11.99 1.68
CA ILE A 25 -56.90 12.71 1.48
C ILE A 25 -56.49 12.41 0.02
N PRO A 26 -56.20 13.41 -0.82
CA PRO A 26 -55.67 13.14 -2.14
C PRO A 26 -54.30 12.51 -1.95
N LEU A 27 -54.12 11.30 -2.47
CA LEU A 27 -52.81 10.67 -2.62
C LEU A 27 -52.03 11.54 -3.62
N ILE A 28 -51.27 12.52 -3.13
CA ILE A 28 -50.24 13.18 -3.92
C ILE A 28 -49.20 12.10 -4.17
N CYS A 29 -49.31 11.45 -5.33
CA CYS A 29 -48.23 10.68 -5.91
C CYS A 29 -47.09 11.66 -6.14
N SER A 30 -46.21 11.78 -5.15
CA SER A 30 -44.89 12.36 -5.33
C SER A 30 -44.22 11.50 -6.39
N MET A 31 -44.26 11.94 -7.64
CA MET A 31 -43.34 11.47 -8.65
C MET A 31 -41.95 11.84 -8.14
N SER A 32 -41.28 10.90 -7.46
CA SER A 32 -39.85 11.00 -7.27
C SER A 32 -39.28 10.96 -8.68
N SER A 33 -38.91 12.12 -9.22
CA SER A 33 -38.03 12.17 -10.37
C SER A 33 -36.82 11.33 -9.98
N SER A 34 -36.66 10.16 -10.60
CA SER A 34 -35.40 9.43 -10.54
C SER A 34 -34.40 10.35 -11.21
N ALA A 35 -33.75 11.20 -10.43
CA ALA A 35 -32.58 11.92 -10.89
C ALA A 35 -31.63 10.83 -11.35
N SER A 36 -31.39 10.76 -12.67
CA SER A 36 -30.30 9.98 -13.22
C SER A 36 -29.07 10.38 -12.39
N SER A 37 -28.56 9.43 -11.61
CA SER A 37 -27.34 9.63 -10.84
C SER A 37 -26.30 10.08 -11.85
N ALA A 38 -25.71 11.26 -11.66
CA ALA A 38 -24.71 11.72 -12.61
C ALA A 38 -23.56 10.70 -12.62
N VAL A 39 -23.25 10.13 -13.79
CA VAL A 39 -22.11 9.23 -13.99
C VAL A 39 -20.86 9.86 -13.38
N MET A 40 -20.21 9.17 -12.45
CA MET A 40 -18.96 9.65 -11.84
C MET A 40 -17.83 9.45 -12.84
N LYS A 41 -17.16 10.56 -13.19
CA LYS A 41 -15.94 10.55 -14.01
C LYS A 41 -14.80 11.21 -13.25
N ILE A 42 -13.71 10.48 -13.07
CA ILE A 42 -12.54 10.98 -12.35
C ILE A 42 -11.28 10.75 -13.17
N ARG A 43 -10.22 11.46 -12.80
CA ARG A 43 -8.90 11.26 -13.36
C ARG A 43 -7.91 10.99 -12.23
N VAL A 44 -7.06 9.99 -12.41
CA VAL A 44 -6.03 9.61 -11.45
C VAL A 44 -4.69 9.59 -12.17
N CYS A 45 -3.64 10.12 -11.53
CA CYS A 45 -2.28 9.96 -12.02
C CYS A 45 -1.36 9.38 -10.94
N SER A 46 -0.33 8.65 -11.36
CA SER A 46 0.73 8.13 -10.50
C SER A 46 2.09 8.56 -11.03
N TYR A 47 3.01 8.92 -10.13
CA TYR A 47 4.36 9.32 -10.50
C TYR A 47 5.37 9.11 -9.37
N ASN A 48 6.36 8.26 -9.59
CA ASN A 48 7.57 8.21 -8.77
C ASN A 48 8.46 9.41 -9.15
N VAL A 49 8.71 10.31 -8.20
CA VAL A 49 9.41 11.58 -8.47
C VAL A 49 10.93 11.48 -8.38
N LEU A 50 11.47 10.28 -8.09
CA LEU A 50 12.87 10.00 -7.81
C LEU A 50 13.44 10.89 -6.69
N SER A 51 13.58 10.32 -5.49
CA SER A 51 14.13 11.05 -4.35
C SER A 51 15.50 11.63 -4.67
N SER A 52 15.73 12.92 -4.36
CA SER A 52 17.01 13.60 -4.62
C SER A 52 18.20 12.94 -3.94
N ALA A 53 17.97 12.25 -2.82
CA ALA A 53 19.02 11.49 -2.15
C ALA A 53 19.46 10.24 -2.93
N LEU A 54 18.63 9.77 -3.87
CA LEU A 54 18.89 8.62 -4.75
C LEU A 54 19.37 9.07 -6.15
N ALA A 55 19.03 10.29 -6.58
CA ALA A 55 19.48 10.91 -7.82
C ALA A 55 20.95 11.43 -7.78
N SER A 56 21.91 10.61 -7.35
CA SER A 56 23.32 11.02 -7.30
C SER A 56 24.02 10.80 -8.66
N PRO A 57 24.93 11.70 -9.10
CA PRO A 57 25.80 11.46 -10.27
C PRO A 57 26.67 10.21 -10.15
N THR A 58 26.97 9.74 -8.93
CA THR A 58 27.70 8.49 -8.70
C THR A 58 26.82 7.24 -8.86
N HIS A 59 25.51 7.41 -8.92
CA HIS A 59 24.52 6.35 -9.12
C HIS A 59 24.01 6.37 -10.56
N PHE A 60 23.58 7.53 -11.06
CA PHE A 60 23.14 7.75 -12.43
C PHE A 60 24.29 8.28 -13.30
N THR A 61 25.33 7.46 -13.49
CA THR A 61 26.59 7.89 -14.13
C THR A 61 26.47 8.23 -15.62
N SER A 62 25.37 7.82 -16.27
CA SER A 62 25.12 8.08 -17.69
C SER A 62 24.23 9.30 -17.93
N CYS A 63 23.69 9.93 -16.87
CA CYS A 63 22.83 11.12 -16.97
C CYS A 63 23.66 12.38 -16.73
N ASP A 64 23.22 13.51 -17.29
CA ASP A 64 23.85 14.81 -17.02
C ASP A 64 23.69 15.16 -15.52
N PRO A 65 24.78 15.46 -14.78
CA PRO A 65 24.71 15.88 -13.38
C PRO A 65 23.76 17.07 -13.15
N ASP A 66 23.60 17.95 -14.13
CA ASP A 66 22.65 19.05 -14.06
C ASP A 66 21.18 18.58 -14.07
N ASP A 67 20.88 17.48 -14.76
CA ASP A 67 19.54 16.90 -14.79
C ASP A 67 19.24 16.03 -13.56
N LEU A 68 20.26 15.77 -12.73
CA LEU A 68 20.13 15.09 -11.43
C LEU A 68 19.93 16.09 -10.27
N ASP A 69 20.40 17.33 -10.44
CA ASP A 69 20.34 18.37 -9.41
C ASP A 69 18.90 18.68 -8.97
N PHE A 70 18.67 18.66 -7.66
CA PHE A 70 17.33 18.87 -7.09
C PHE A 70 16.71 20.22 -7.47
N HIS A 71 17.49 21.30 -7.50
CA HIS A 71 16.97 22.63 -7.80
C HIS A 71 16.56 22.78 -9.27
N LYS A 72 17.13 21.96 -10.16
CA LYS A 72 16.70 21.84 -11.57
C LYS A 72 15.54 20.86 -11.75
N ARG A 73 15.55 19.71 -11.06
CA ARG A 73 14.48 18.70 -11.16
C ARG A 73 13.16 19.16 -10.53
N LEU A 74 13.18 19.80 -9.36
CA LEU A 74 11.96 20.21 -8.65
C LEU A 74 10.98 21.03 -9.52
N PRO A 75 11.39 22.12 -10.20
CA PRO A 75 10.46 22.87 -11.05
C PRO A 75 9.94 22.05 -12.24
N ARG A 76 10.74 21.14 -12.79
CA ARG A 76 10.32 20.23 -13.88
C ARG A 76 9.28 19.21 -13.37
N VAL A 77 9.51 18.61 -12.20
CA VAL A 77 8.56 17.71 -11.53
C VAL A 77 7.24 18.44 -11.27
N ILE A 78 7.30 19.65 -10.72
CA ILE A 78 6.11 20.48 -10.48
C ILE A 78 5.38 20.77 -11.79
N SER A 79 6.08 21.12 -12.87
CA SER A 79 5.47 21.38 -14.18
C SER A 79 4.68 20.16 -14.70
N LYS A 80 5.23 18.95 -14.59
CA LYS A 80 4.54 17.71 -15.01
C LYS A 80 3.31 17.43 -14.15
N ILE A 81 3.41 17.63 -12.84
CA ILE A 81 2.27 17.48 -11.93
C ILE A 81 1.20 18.56 -12.20
N GLU A 82 1.61 19.78 -12.55
CA GLU A 82 0.72 20.90 -12.85
C GLU A 82 -0.20 20.62 -14.04
N GLU A 83 0.29 19.92 -15.07
CA GLU A 83 -0.55 19.46 -16.18
C GLU A 83 -1.73 18.61 -15.69
N GLU A 84 -1.52 17.73 -14.72
CA GLU A 84 -2.56 16.85 -14.15
C GLU A 84 -3.44 17.57 -13.11
N VAL A 85 -2.87 18.49 -12.35
CA VAL A 85 -3.62 19.37 -11.46
C VAL A 85 -4.60 20.26 -12.24
N SER A 86 -4.22 20.72 -13.44
CA SER A 86 -5.10 21.50 -14.33
C SER A 86 -6.34 20.69 -14.77
N LYS A 87 -6.22 19.37 -14.87
CA LYS A 87 -7.30 18.43 -15.21
C LYS A 87 -8.11 17.98 -13.98
N ARG A 88 -7.75 18.49 -12.79
CA ARG A 88 -8.29 18.08 -11.50
C ARG A 88 -8.13 16.58 -11.23
N SER A 89 -6.98 16.03 -11.59
CA SER A 89 -6.60 14.64 -11.28
C SER A 89 -6.38 14.47 -9.78
N ILE A 90 -6.67 13.28 -9.25
CA ILE A 90 -6.14 12.82 -7.96
C ILE A 90 -4.70 12.36 -8.22
N VAL A 91 -3.74 12.86 -7.44
CA VAL A 91 -2.31 12.66 -7.69
C VAL A 91 -1.71 11.72 -6.66
N CYS A 92 -1.19 10.58 -7.11
CA CYS A 92 -0.46 9.61 -6.31
C CYS A 92 1.04 9.75 -6.57
N LEU A 93 1.85 10.01 -5.55
CA LEU A 93 3.29 10.23 -5.68
C LEU A 93 4.08 9.22 -4.87
N GLN A 94 5.21 8.77 -5.42
CA GLN A 94 6.18 7.90 -4.76
C GLN A 94 7.53 8.58 -4.70
N GLU A 95 8.38 8.12 -3.78
CA GLU A 95 9.68 8.73 -3.45
C GLU A 95 9.66 10.21 -3.07
N VAL A 96 8.54 10.66 -2.51
CA VAL A 96 8.44 12.01 -1.94
C VAL A 96 9.31 12.07 -0.70
N SER A 97 10.47 12.73 -0.79
CA SER A 97 11.39 13.01 0.32
C SER A 97 10.99 14.26 1.10
N HIS A 98 11.70 14.57 2.19
CA HIS A 98 11.50 15.85 2.89
C HIS A 98 11.77 17.07 1.99
N GLU A 99 12.69 16.97 1.03
CA GLU A 99 12.98 18.05 0.09
C GLU A 99 11.84 18.29 -0.88
N PHE A 100 11.16 17.23 -1.34
CA PHE A 100 9.98 17.36 -2.18
C PHE A 100 8.71 17.75 -1.38
N SER A 101 8.54 17.21 -0.18
CA SER A 101 7.28 17.34 0.57
C SER A 101 6.94 18.80 0.89
N GLY A 102 7.92 19.61 1.32
CA GLY A 102 7.70 21.03 1.64
C GLY A 102 7.16 21.85 0.45
N PRO A 103 7.89 21.92 -0.68
CA PRO A 103 7.42 22.58 -1.89
C PRO A 103 6.09 22.02 -2.42
N LEU A 104 5.90 20.70 -2.41
CA LEU A 104 4.64 20.08 -2.87
C LEU A 104 3.44 20.46 -1.98
N HIS A 105 3.62 20.54 -0.66
CA HIS A 105 2.58 21.05 0.23
C HIS A 105 2.13 22.46 -0.17
N VAL A 106 3.07 23.36 -0.47
CA VAL A 106 2.76 24.73 -0.92
C VAL A 106 2.05 24.72 -2.28
N PHE A 107 2.56 23.94 -3.23
CA PHE A 107 1.99 23.83 -4.57
C PHE A 107 0.55 23.31 -4.55
N PHE A 108 0.28 22.21 -3.84
CA PHE A 108 -1.06 21.63 -3.76
C PHE A 108 -2.03 22.53 -2.97
N ALA A 109 -1.58 23.15 -1.87
CA ALA A 109 -2.42 24.09 -1.13
C ALA A 109 -2.87 25.28 -2.00
N LYS A 110 -1.96 25.85 -2.80
CA LYS A 110 -2.29 26.93 -3.75
C LYS A 110 -3.31 26.52 -4.81
N ASN A 111 -3.36 25.23 -5.15
CA ASN A 111 -4.27 24.68 -6.17
C ASN A 111 -5.57 24.11 -5.60
N ASN A 112 -5.86 24.33 -4.31
CA ASN A 112 -7.03 23.81 -3.58
C ASN A 112 -7.05 22.28 -3.51
N TYR A 113 -5.90 21.68 -3.17
CA TYR A 113 -5.76 20.26 -2.91
C TYR A 113 -5.48 20.00 -1.43
N ASN A 114 -6.01 18.89 -0.92
CA ASN A 114 -5.52 18.29 0.32
C ASN A 114 -4.36 17.36 -0.02
N PHE A 115 -3.23 17.50 0.67
CA PHE A 115 -2.01 16.72 0.42
C PHE A 115 -1.61 15.94 1.67
N VAL A 116 -1.57 14.62 1.57
CA VAL A 116 -1.28 13.68 2.67
C VAL A 116 0.00 12.92 2.36
N THR A 117 0.94 12.88 3.30
CA THR A 117 2.22 12.18 3.15
C THR A 117 2.34 11.02 4.12
N GLY A 118 2.89 9.90 3.65
CA GLY A 118 3.30 8.74 4.46
C GLY A 118 4.80 8.50 4.26
N LEU A 119 5.63 9.19 5.06
CA LEU A 119 7.08 9.17 4.94
C LEU A 119 7.70 8.11 5.86
N TYR A 120 8.44 7.16 5.29
CA TYR A 120 8.94 5.99 6.04
C TYR A 120 10.40 5.61 5.77
N GLY A 121 11.02 6.28 4.81
CA GLY A 121 12.42 6.11 4.47
C GLY A 121 13.34 6.42 5.64
N SER A 122 14.62 6.17 5.44
CA SER A 122 15.66 6.51 6.42
C SER A 122 16.40 7.77 5.99
N ARG A 123 17.39 8.18 6.79
CA ARG A 123 18.31 9.27 6.41
C ARG A 123 18.95 9.06 5.03
N PHE A 124 19.23 7.81 4.64
CA PHE A 124 19.84 7.48 3.35
C PHE A 124 19.00 7.95 2.16
N SER A 125 17.67 7.82 2.24
CA SER A 125 16.74 8.20 1.17
C SER A 125 16.06 9.56 1.42
N ASN A 126 16.61 10.36 2.34
CA ASN A 126 16.00 11.59 2.85
C ASN A 126 14.54 11.40 3.29
N TYR A 127 14.31 10.31 4.04
CA TYR A 127 13.01 9.94 4.61
C TYR A 127 11.89 9.85 3.56
N MET A 128 12.21 9.44 2.33
CA MET A 128 11.21 9.33 1.28
C MET A 128 10.05 8.40 1.63
N GLY A 129 8.90 8.64 1.02
CA GLY A 129 7.75 7.75 1.11
C GLY A 129 6.77 8.05 -0.02
N VAL A 130 5.48 7.98 0.30
CA VAL A 130 4.40 8.23 -0.67
C VAL A 130 3.55 9.42 -0.27
N ALA A 131 2.84 10.00 -1.24
CA ALA A 131 1.91 11.08 -0.97
C ALA A 131 0.68 11.03 -1.89
N LEU A 132 -0.46 11.48 -1.36
CA LEU A 132 -1.75 11.51 -2.04
C LEU A 132 -2.29 12.95 -2.03
N ALA A 133 -2.57 13.51 -3.21
CA ALA A 133 -3.14 14.83 -3.37
C ALA A 133 -4.56 14.76 -3.96
N ILE A 134 -5.53 15.39 -3.30
CA ILE A 134 -6.96 15.30 -3.62
C ILE A 134 -7.55 16.69 -3.88
N PRO A 135 -8.20 16.93 -5.05
CA PRO A 135 -8.82 18.23 -5.34
C PRO A 135 -10.08 18.46 -4.49
N LEU A 136 -10.01 19.47 -3.63
CA LEU A 136 -11.04 19.74 -2.61
C LEU A 136 -12.31 20.38 -3.17
N ASP A 137 -12.31 20.88 -4.40
CA ASP A 137 -13.50 21.34 -5.09
C ASP A 137 -14.33 20.19 -5.67
N LYS A 138 -13.68 19.10 -6.10
CA LYS A 138 -14.34 17.91 -6.66
C LYS A 138 -14.73 16.87 -5.60
N PHE A 139 -13.90 16.68 -4.57
CA PHE A 139 -14.10 15.61 -3.58
C PHE A 139 -14.22 16.15 -2.17
N SER A 140 -15.02 15.46 -1.35
CA SER A 140 -15.00 15.57 0.10
C SER A 140 -14.26 14.36 0.68
N LEU A 141 -13.41 14.58 1.69
CA LEU A 141 -12.71 13.51 2.39
C LEU A 141 -13.58 13.00 3.53
N GLU A 142 -13.93 11.72 3.52
CA GLU A 142 -14.60 11.06 4.65
C GLU A 142 -13.59 10.48 5.64
N HIS A 143 -12.52 9.89 5.12
CA HIS A 143 -11.50 9.23 5.92
C HIS A 143 -10.14 9.30 5.23
N VAL A 144 -9.08 9.41 6.02
CA VAL A 144 -7.69 9.30 5.58
C VAL A 144 -6.98 8.35 6.52
N ASP A 145 -6.26 7.38 5.96
CA ASP A 145 -5.43 6.44 6.70
C ASP A 145 -4.00 6.50 6.19
N VAL A 146 -3.04 6.51 7.12
CA VAL A 146 -1.61 6.48 6.81
C VAL A 146 -1.01 5.36 7.64
N SER A 147 -0.73 4.24 7.00
CA SER A 147 -0.41 2.98 7.69
C SER A 147 0.89 2.39 7.20
N THR A 148 1.78 2.04 8.14
CA THR A 148 2.88 1.11 7.87
C THR A 148 2.28 -0.26 7.59
N LEU A 149 2.41 -0.76 6.38
CA LEU A 149 1.64 -1.91 5.92
C LEU A 149 1.90 -3.17 6.75
N SER A 150 3.14 -3.34 7.22
CA SER A 150 3.54 -4.47 8.07
C SER A 150 2.81 -4.52 9.42
N ASP A 151 2.34 -3.38 9.93
CA ASP A 151 1.68 -3.30 11.24
C ASP A 151 0.22 -3.76 11.17
N TYR A 152 -0.35 -3.84 9.97
CA TYR A 152 -1.76 -4.11 9.71
C TYR A 152 -2.01 -5.43 8.97
N ARG A 153 -1.03 -6.34 8.92
CA ARG A 153 -1.22 -7.65 8.32
C ARG A 153 -2.35 -8.41 9.03
N GLU A 154 -3.43 -8.71 8.30
CA GLU A 154 -4.53 -9.51 8.82
C GLU A 154 -4.06 -10.93 9.18
N GLY A 155 -4.57 -11.46 10.29
CA GLY A 155 -4.08 -12.72 10.89
C GLY A 155 -2.78 -12.60 11.69
N GLY A 156 -2.09 -11.45 11.63
CA GLY A 156 -0.85 -11.20 12.37
C GLY A 156 0.33 -12.06 11.89
N TRP A 157 1.55 -11.72 12.32
CA TRP A 157 2.78 -12.41 11.90
C TRP A 157 2.96 -13.79 12.54
N PRO A 158 3.59 -14.76 11.85
CA PRO A 158 3.90 -16.08 12.42
C PRO A 158 4.62 -15.96 13.76
N LYS A 159 4.21 -16.77 14.75
CA LYS A 159 4.82 -16.78 16.08
C LYS A 159 5.34 -18.17 16.39
N ALA A 160 6.56 -18.23 16.92
CA ALA A 160 7.08 -19.49 17.43
C ALA A 160 6.12 -20.04 18.50
N PRO A 161 5.87 -21.36 18.52
CA PRO A 161 5.10 -21.96 19.60
C PRO A 161 5.78 -21.63 20.94
N PRO A 162 5.00 -21.51 22.04
CA PRO A 162 5.57 -21.34 23.35
C PRO A 162 6.60 -22.43 23.61
N GLU A 163 7.84 -22.04 23.89
CA GLU A 163 8.89 -23.00 24.22
C GLU A 163 8.50 -23.67 25.55
N GLU A 164 8.20 -24.97 25.52
CA GLU A 164 8.04 -25.76 26.75
C GLU A 164 9.42 -25.83 27.42
N LEU A 165 9.74 -24.82 28.23
CA LEU A 165 10.96 -24.85 29.02
C LEU A 165 10.90 -26.10 29.92
N PRO A 166 11.91 -26.99 29.87
CA PRO A 166 12.05 -28.01 30.89
C PRO A 166 11.92 -27.35 32.26
N ILE A 167 11.12 -27.93 33.17
CA ILE A 167 10.78 -27.36 34.48
C ILE A 167 12.01 -26.78 35.20
N VAL A 168 13.16 -27.44 35.03
CA VAL A 168 14.48 -27.05 35.58
C VAL A 168 14.94 -25.66 35.10
N ILE A 169 14.75 -25.31 33.83
CA ILE A 169 15.14 -24.02 33.25
C ILE A 169 14.14 -22.92 33.66
N ALA A 170 12.85 -23.25 33.77
CA ALA A 170 11.83 -22.32 34.26
C ALA A 170 12.09 -21.94 35.72
N LEU A 171 12.40 -22.92 36.57
CA LEU A 171 12.81 -22.73 37.96
C LEU A 171 14.12 -21.93 38.07
N ALA A 172 15.10 -22.19 37.20
CA ALA A 172 16.34 -21.42 37.15
C ALA A 172 16.10 -19.95 36.77
N LYS A 173 15.28 -19.66 35.74
CA LYS A 173 14.92 -18.28 35.36
C LYS A 173 14.16 -17.56 36.49
N GLN A 174 13.27 -18.25 37.20
CA GLN A 174 12.52 -17.69 38.32
C GLN A 174 13.43 -17.38 39.52
N ALA A 175 14.37 -18.27 39.84
CA ALA A 175 15.38 -18.05 40.88
C ALA A 175 16.33 -16.89 40.54
N VAL A 176 16.72 -16.72 39.28
CA VAL A 176 17.57 -15.60 38.84
C VAL A 176 16.80 -14.27 38.80
N SER A 177 15.51 -14.28 38.44
CA SER A 177 14.68 -13.06 38.45
C SER A 177 14.42 -12.52 39.86
N ASN A 178 14.41 -13.40 40.87
CA ASN A 178 14.26 -13.03 42.28
C ASN A 178 15.57 -12.54 42.94
N VAL A 179 16.71 -12.63 42.24
CA VAL A 179 18.03 -12.24 42.79
C VAL A 179 18.53 -10.90 42.24
N VAL A 180 17.93 -10.31 41.19
CA VAL A 180 18.41 -9.01 40.68
C VAL A 180 17.29 -8.07 40.20
N ILE A 181 16.76 -7.25 41.13
CA ILE A 181 16.25 -5.91 40.82
C ILE A 181 17.01 -4.88 41.67
N ARG A 182 18.15 -4.43 41.12
CA ARG A 182 18.80 -3.09 41.23
C ARG A 182 19.40 -2.64 42.59
N PRO A 183 20.51 -1.87 42.62
CA PRO A 183 21.11 -1.10 41.52
C PRO A 183 22.60 -1.44 41.25
N LEU A 184 22.98 -1.72 40.01
CA LEU A 184 24.36 -1.51 39.59
C LEU A 184 24.40 -0.97 38.16
N ARG A 185 24.11 0.33 38.07
CA ARG A 185 24.34 1.16 36.90
C ARG A 185 25.70 1.86 37.08
N TRP A 186 26.75 1.09 37.35
CA TRP A 186 28.15 1.56 37.37
C TRP A 186 29.07 0.31 37.37
N MET A 187 30.09 0.29 36.51
CA MET A 187 31.04 -0.81 36.23
C MET A 187 30.63 -1.87 35.18
N SER A 188 30.68 -1.51 33.90
CA SER A 188 30.80 -2.49 32.80
C SER A 188 32.15 -2.35 32.07
N LYS A 189 33.21 -2.95 32.63
CA LYS A 189 34.39 -3.38 31.86
C LYS A 189 35.00 -4.73 32.31
N LYS A 190 34.38 -5.51 33.21
CA LYS A 190 34.94 -6.81 33.66
C LYS A 190 33.92 -7.92 33.93
N ALA A 191 32.75 -7.91 33.28
CA ALA A 191 31.74 -8.96 33.45
C ALA A 191 31.76 -10.04 32.34
N THR A 192 32.89 -10.22 31.65
CA THR A 192 33.06 -11.26 30.62
C THR A 192 33.62 -12.57 31.16
N SER A 193 33.85 -12.71 32.47
CA SER A 193 34.70 -13.78 33.02
C SER A 193 33.98 -14.88 33.82
N ILE A 194 32.65 -14.83 34.00
CA ILE A 194 31.95 -15.82 34.84
C ILE A 194 31.25 -16.92 34.01
N VAL A 195 31.06 -16.71 32.70
CA VAL A 195 30.42 -17.73 31.83
C VAL A 195 31.44 -18.70 31.21
N SER A 196 32.75 -18.45 31.35
CA SER A 196 33.81 -19.27 30.72
C SER A 196 34.30 -20.46 31.56
N LEU A 197 33.59 -20.84 32.63
CA LEU A 197 34.10 -21.81 33.62
C LEU A 197 33.29 -23.09 33.76
N LEU A 198 32.29 -23.32 32.89
CA LEU A 198 31.58 -24.59 32.83
C LEU A 198 31.44 -25.05 31.37
N SER A 199 32.16 -26.13 31.05
CA SER A 199 32.24 -26.89 29.78
C SER A 199 32.98 -26.24 28.61
N SER A 200 33.95 -26.99 28.08
CA SER A 200 34.80 -26.70 26.92
C SER A 200 34.15 -27.05 25.58
N ASP A 201 32.85 -27.34 25.57
CA ASP A 201 32.08 -27.54 24.35
C ASP A 201 31.10 -26.38 24.22
N GLU A 202 31.08 -25.75 23.05
CA GLU A 202 30.14 -24.69 22.73
C GLU A 202 28.70 -25.19 23.02
N PRO A 203 27.94 -24.55 23.93
CA PRO A 203 26.64 -25.07 24.35
C PRO A 203 25.74 -25.27 23.13
N TYR A 204 25.04 -26.40 23.06
CA TYR A 204 24.06 -26.71 22.00
C TYR A 204 23.11 -25.54 21.71
N ILE A 205 22.75 -24.74 22.73
CA ILE A 205 21.97 -23.50 22.63
C ILE A 205 22.65 -22.44 21.74
N VAL A 206 23.97 -22.25 21.86
CA VAL A 206 24.73 -21.30 21.04
C VAL A 206 24.82 -21.80 19.59
N LYS A 207 24.90 -23.12 19.37
CA LYS A 207 24.86 -23.72 18.03
C LYS A 207 23.45 -23.63 17.40
N LEU A 208 22.40 -23.72 18.21
CA LEU A 208 21.00 -23.49 17.80
C LEU A 208 20.74 -22.02 17.44
N LEU A 209 21.37 -21.09 18.16
CA LEU A 209 21.27 -19.65 17.93
C LEU A 209 22.16 -19.15 16.79
N LYS A 210 23.28 -19.83 16.51
CA LYS A 210 24.22 -19.49 15.41
C LYS A 210 23.94 -20.22 14.10
N GLY A 211 23.13 -21.27 14.10
CA GLY A 211 22.81 -22.08 12.91
C GLY A 211 21.59 -21.61 12.09
N ALA A 212 21.00 -20.46 12.43
CA ALA A 212 19.76 -19.94 11.83
C ALA A 212 19.96 -18.68 10.97
N ASP A 213 21.20 -18.41 10.55
CA ASP A 213 21.53 -17.27 9.71
C ASP A 213 22.22 -17.77 8.44
N ASP A 214 21.41 -18.03 7.41
CA ASP A 214 21.77 -17.83 6.02
C ASP A 214 20.47 -17.73 5.20
N GLN A 215 20.12 -16.49 4.85
CA GLN A 215 18.85 -15.96 4.32
C GLN A 215 17.77 -15.70 5.39
N ALA A 216 17.59 -14.42 5.74
CA ALA A 216 16.46 -13.99 6.53
C ALA A 216 15.15 -14.45 5.87
N ASP A 217 14.37 -15.24 6.61
CA ASP A 217 13.09 -15.78 6.17
C ASP A 217 12.12 -14.68 5.69
N HIS A 218 11.33 -14.99 4.65
CA HIS A 218 10.45 -14.03 3.97
C HIS A 218 9.40 -13.42 4.89
N TRP A 219 8.95 -14.13 5.93
CA TRP A 219 8.04 -13.54 6.92
C TRP A 219 8.72 -12.48 7.77
N ASP A 220 9.93 -12.75 8.25
CA ASP A 220 10.68 -11.81 9.08
C ASP A 220 11.16 -10.61 8.27
N LEU A 221 11.52 -10.82 7.00
CA LEU A 221 11.83 -9.75 6.05
C LEU A 221 10.62 -8.85 5.81
N SER A 222 9.45 -9.44 5.50
CA SER A 222 8.20 -8.69 5.26
C SER A 222 7.79 -7.88 6.48
N LYS A 223 7.85 -8.48 7.67
CA LYS A 223 7.51 -7.82 8.94
C LYS A 223 8.36 -6.58 9.24
N LYS A 224 9.62 -6.57 8.81
CA LYS A 224 10.57 -5.47 9.07
C LYS A 224 10.46 -4.33 8.07
N ARG A 225 9.75 -4.51 6.95
CA ARG A 225 9.56 -3.46 5.95
C ARG A 225 8.69 -2.34 6.52
N LYS A 226 9.07 -1.10 6.23
CA LYS A 226 8.39 0.09 6.73
C LYS A 226 7.51 0.78 5.68
N ASN A 227 7.36 0.17 4.50
CA ASN A 227 6.59 0.74 3.41
C ASN A 227 5.19 1.12 3.90
N MET A 228 4.82 2.38 3.69
CA MET A 228 3.53 2.91 4.10
C MET A 228 2.58 3.00 2.93
N LEU A 229 1.31 2.78 3.22
CA LEU A 229 0.19 3.02 2.33
C LEU A 229 -0.55 4.27 2.82
N VAL A 230 -0.80 5.20 1.91
CA VAL A 230 -1.64 6.39 2.17
C VAL A 230 -2.96 6.18 1.44
N PHE A 231 -4.06 6.17 2.19
CA PHE A 231 -5.41 5.93 1.70
C PHE A 231 -6.33 7.11 2.00
N ALA A 232 -7.28 7.35 1.11
CA ALA A 232 -8.42 8.22 1.37
C ALA A 232 -9.73 7.60 0.88
N LYS A 233 -10.77 7.71 1.70
CA LYS A 233 -12.16 7.47 1.30
C LYS A 233 -12.81 8.79 0.92
N LEU A 234 -13.28 8.87 -0.32
CA LEU A 234 -13.70 10.11 -0.96
C LEU A 234 -15.16 10.03 -1.41
N VAL A 235 -15.86 11.15 -1.30
CA VAL A 235 -17.17 11.36 -1.92
C VAL A 235 -17.03 12.38 -3.04
N GLU A 236 -17.38 11.99 -4.27
CA GLU A 236 -17.42 12.94 -5.38
C GLU A 236 -18.62 13.87 -5.21
N LYS A 237 -18.38 15.18 -5.20
CA LYS A 237 -19.42 16.15 -4.81
C LYS A 237 -20.59 16.22 -5.79
N LYS A 238 -20.41 15.82 -7.05
CA LYS A 238 -21.44 15.90 -8.10
C LYS A 238 -22.39 14.70 -8.03
N SER A 239 -21.86 13.49 -8.17
CA SER A 239 -22.62 12.23 -8.13
C SER A 239 -23.01 11.80 -6.71
N LYS A 240 -22.33 12.32 -5.68
CA LYS A 240 -22.44 11.89 -4.27
C LYS A 240 -22.05 10.44 -4.03
N ARG A 241 -21.39 9.80 -5.00
CA ARG A 241 -20.91 8.43 -4.91
C ARG A 241 -19.56 8.41 -4.18
N THR A 242 -19.30 7.31 -3.48
CA THR A 242 -18.13 7.11 -2.62
C THR A 242 -17.19 6.08 -3.22
N PHE A 243 -15.89 6.28 -3.07
CA PHE A 243 -14.85 5.33 -3.44
C PHE A 243 -13.61 5.48 -2.56
N GLY A 244 -12.80 4.44 -2.49
CA GLY A 244 -11.48 4.47 -1.86
C GLY A 244 -10.36 4.66 -2.88
N ILE A 245 -9.31 5.37 -2.50
CA ILE A 245 -8.07 5.44 -3.28
C ILE A 245 -6.87 5.35 -2.36
N ALA A 246 -5.89 4.54 -2.74
CA ALA A 246 -4.63 4.42 -2.06
C ALA A 246 -3.44 4.65 -3.00
N THR A 247 -2.35 5.11 -2.41
CA THR A 247 -1.03 5.05 -3.03
C THR A 247 -0.04 4.27 -2.18
N TYR A 248 0.83 3.55 -2.88
CA TYR A 248 1.82 2.68 -2.28
C TYR A 248 3.09 2.67 -3.13
N HIS A 249 4.24 2.49 -2.47
CA HIS A 249 5.51 2.25 -3.12
C HIS A 249 6.02 0.91 -2.60
N MET A 250 5.95 -0.10 -3.45
CA MET A 250 6.33 -1.47 -3.13
C MET A 250 7.82 -1.56 -2.79
N PRO A 251 8.23 -2.40 -1.82
CA PRO A 251 9.65 -2.63 -1.59
C PRO A 251 10.32 -3.16 -2.86
N CYS A 252 11.45 -2.57 -3.27
CA CYS A 252 12.33 -3.12 -4.30
C CYS A 252 13.09 -4.34 -3.75
N ALA A 253 12.42 -5.50 -3.69
CA ALA A 253 12.93 -6.73 -3.10
C ALA A 253 12.92 -7.90 -4.08
N PHE A 254 13.36 -7.66 -5.33
CA PHE A 254 13.42 -8.67 -6.40
C PHE A 254 14.18 -9.95 -6.01
N TYR A 255 15.14 -9.84 -5.09
CA TYR A 255 15.89 -10.97 -4.53
C TYR A 255 15.08 -11.83 -3.55
N ALA A 256 13.87 -11.40 -3.17
CA ALA A 256 13.00 -12.05 -2.20
C ALA A 256 11.53 -12.02 -2.70
N PRO A 257 11.19 -12.77 -3.77
CA PRO A 257 9.88 -12.68 -4.42
C PRO A 257 8.70 -13.05 -3.51
N MET A 258 8.89 -13.94 -2.52
CA MET A 258 7.86 -14.21 -1.50
C MET A 258 7.51 -12.96 -0.66
N VAL A 259 8.50 -12.09 -0.38
CA VAL A 259 8.26 -10.82 0.31
C VAL A 259 7.42 -9.89 -0.57
N MET A 260 7.66 -9.91 -1.88
CA MET A 260 6.86 -9.16 -2.84
C MET A 260 5.40 -9.63 -2.83
N ASN A 261 5.14 -10.94 -2.93
CA ASN A 261 3.76 -11.44 -2.87
C ASN A 261 3.03 -11.12 -1.54
N ILE A 262 3.73 -11.20 -0.40
CA ILE A 262 3.15 -10.80 0.90
C ILE A 262 2.78 -9.31 0.89
N HIS A 263 3.66 -8.43 0.41
CA HIS A 263 3.38 -6.99 0.39
C HIS A 263 2.30 -6.58 -0.61
N VAL A 264 2.20 -7.27 -1.75
CA VAL A 264 1.14 -7.03 -2.73
C VAL A 264 -0.21 -7.38 -2.13
N GLU A 265 -0.34 -8.57 -1.54
CA GLU A 265 -1.57 -9.00 -0.87
C GLU A 265 -1.97 -8.00 0.22
N MET A 266 -1.04 -7.61 1.09
CA MET A 266 -1.33 -6.64 2.14
C MET A 266 -1.78 -5.28 1.58
N ALA A 267 -1.18 -4.80 0.48
CA ALA A 267 -1.49 -3.48 -0.09
C ALA A 267 -2.89 -3.47 -0.73
N VAL A 268 -3.20 -4.48 -1.53
CA VAL A 268 -4.51 -4.65 -2.17
C VAL A 268 -5.58 -4.86 -1.09
N ARG A 269 -5.34 -5.79 -0.15
CA ARG A 269 -6.29 -6.09 0.92
C ARG A 269 -6.56 -4.89 1.81
N ARG A 270 -5.52 -4.18 2.24
CA ARG A 270 -5.68 -2.97 3.07
C ARG A 270 -6.53 -1.92 2.36
N THR A 271 -6.31 -1.74 1.06
CA THR A 271 -7.11 -0.81 0.22
C THR A 271 -8.57 -1.22 0.15
N GLN A 272 -8.84 -2.51 -0.09
CA GLN A 272 -10.20 -3.06 -0.15
C GLN A 272 -10.90 -2.96 1.21
N THR A 273 -10.23 -3.37 2.29
CA THR A 273 -10.76 -3.31 3.66
C THR A 273 -11.09 -1.88 4.08
N LEU A 274 -10.21 -0.90 3.80
CA LEU A 274 -10.45 0.51 4.15
C LEU A 274 -11.54 1.16 3.30
N SER A 275 -11.69 0.75 2.05
CA SER A 275 -12.79 1.19 1.19
C SER A 275 -14.13 0.71 1.75
N GLY A 276 -14.15 -0.52 2.25
CA GLY A 276 -15.33 -1.21 2.78
C GLY A 276 -15.97 -2.10 1.73
N THR A 277 -16.83 -3.02 2.20
CA THR A 277 -17.55 -3.98 1.36
C THR A 277 -18.32 -3.26 0.25
N ASP A 278 -18.19 -3.76 -0.98
CA ASP A 278 -18.85 -3.23 -2.19
C ASP A 278 -18.56 -1.74 -2.49
N CYS A 279 -17.48 -1.18 -1.92
CA CYS A 279 -17.04 0.18 -2.22
C CYS A 279 -15.97 0.14 -3.33
N PRO A 280 -16.17 0.85 -4.45
CA PRO A 280 -15.19 0.94 -5.52
C PRO A 280 -13.84 1.42 -4.99
N CYS A 281 -12.74 0.83 -5.46
CA CYS A 281 -11.42 1.22 -4.97
C CYS A 281 -10.35 1.26 -6.06
N ILE A 282 -9.33 2.08 -5.81
CA ILE A 282 -8.20 2.33 -6.71
C ILE A 282 -6.91 2.20 -5.89
N LEU A 283 -5.92 1.52 -6.43
CA LEU A 283 -4.58 1.44 -5.86
C LEU A 283 -3.57 1.83 -6.94
N ALA A 284 -2.86 2.94 -6.74
CA ALA A 284 -1.94 3.49 -7.72
C ALA A 284 -0.55 3.73 -7.13
N GLY A 285 0.50 3.39 -7.87
CA GLY A 285 1.85 3.50 -7.34
C GLY A 285 2.93 2.90 -8.20
N ASP A 286 4.15 2.93 -7.66
CA ASP A 286 5.29 2.15 -8.11
C ASP A 286 5.24 0.80 -7.37
N PHE A 287 4.99 -0.26 -8.13
CA PHE A 287 4.84 -1.59 -7.59
C PHE A 287 6.11 -2.43 -7.70
N ASN A 288 7.20 -1.93 -8.30
CA ASN A 288 8.42 -2.71 -8.50
C ASN A 288 8.11 -4.15 -9.01
N LEU A 289 7.16 -4.29 -9.94
CA LEU A 289 6.77 -5.59 -10.52
C LEU A 289 6.54 -5.43 -12.02
N LYS A 290 6.80 -6.49 -12.76
CA LYS A 290 6.73 -6.51 -14.23
C LYS A 290 5.39 -7.07 -14.71
N PRO A 291 4.93 -6.71 -15.91
CA PRO A 291 3.76 -7.36 -16.51
C PRO A 291 3.95 -8.88 -16.56
N GLY A 292 2.94 -9.61 -16.11
CA GLY A 292 2.96 -11.08 -16.09
C GLY A 292 3.80 -11.73 -14.99
N SER A 293 4.42 -10.96 -14.09
CA SER A 293 5.07 -11.53 -12.89
C SER A 293 4.06 -12.22 -11.97
N PRO A 294 4.50 -13.11 -11.05
CA PRO A 294 3.62 -13.71 -10.06
C PRO A 294 2.80 -12.68 -9.25
N GLU A 295 3.44 -11.56 -8.88
CA GLU A 295 2.80 -10.46 -8.16
C GLU A 295 1.74 -9.76 -9.01
N TYR A 296 2.01 -9.53 -10.30
CA TYR A 296 1.04 -8.98 -11.24
C TYR A 296 -0.18 -9.89 -11.39
N LYS A 297 0.05 -11.20 -11.53
CA LYS A 297 -1.01 -12.21 -11.61
C LYS A 297 -1.83 -12.27 -10.33
N LEU A 298 -1.19 -12.16 -9.16
CA LEU A 298 -1.84 -12.10 -7.87
C LEU A 298 -2.84 -10.93 -7.80
N ILE A 299 -2.42 -9.73 -8.21
CA ILE A 299 -3.31 -8.55 -8.23
C ILE A 299 -4.47 -8.74 -9.22
N THR A 300 -4.16 -9.23 -10.43
CA THR A 300 -5.12 -9.26 -11.55
C THR A 300 -6.10 -10.42 -11.51
N THR A 301 -5.78 -11.49 -10.80
CA THR A 301 -6.61 -12.70 -10.71
C THR A 301 -7.10 -12.98 -9.29
N GLY A 302 -6.53 -12.30 -8.29
CA GLY A 302 -6.77 -12.56 -6.87
C GLY A 302 -6.13 -13.87 -6.39
N LYS A 303 -5.33 -14.53 -7.22
CA LYS A 303 -4.81 -15.89 -6.99
C LYS A 303 -3.35 -15.99 -7.39
N LEU A 304 -2.63 -16.87 -6.70
CA LEU A 304 -1.30 -17.31 -7.05
C LEU A 304 -1.26 -18.83 -6.94
N ASP A 305 -0.56 -19.49 -7.86
CA ASP A 305 -0.42 -20.94 -7.88
C ASP A 305 0.42 -21.41 -6.67
N GLU A 306 -0.04 -22.44 -5.95
CA GLU A 306 0.65 -22.90 -4.73
C GLU A 306 2.02 -23.51 -5.05
N GLU A 307 2.18 -24.01 -6.27
CA GLU A 307 3.42 -24.53 -6.84
C GLU A 307 4.36 -23.44 -7.38
N ASP A 308 3.95 -22.17 -7.43
CA ASP A 308 4.82 -21.08 -7.84
C ASP A 308 5.97 -20.91 -6.84
N ALA A 309 7.21 -20.78 -7.33
CA ALA A 309 8.39 -20.66 -6.48
C ALA A 309 8.38 -19.40 -5.59
N SER A 310 7.56 -18.40 -5.94
CA SER A 310 7.34 -17.18 -5.17
C SER A 310 6.19 -17.28 -4.17
N TYR A 311 5.46 -18.41 -4.11
CA TYR A 311 4.40 -18.63 -3.14
C TYR A 311 5.00 -18.67 -1.71
N PRO A 312 4.59 -17.77 -0.79
CA PRO A 312 5.13 -17.73 0.56
C PRO A 312 4.99 -19.07 1.29
N SER A 313 6.12 -19.66 1.67
CA SER A 313 6.11 -20.94 2.37
C SER A 313 5.54 -20.81 3.79
N PRO A 314 4.87 -21.84 4.31
CA PRO A 314 4.30 -21.82 5.66
C PRO A 314 5.37 -21.60 6.74
N LYS A 315 5.01 -20.91 7.82
CA LYS A 315 5.88 -20.75 9.01
C LYS A 315 5.06 -20.88 10.28
N TYR A 316 5.51 -21.75 11.18
CA TYR A 316 4.80 -22.12 12.40
C TYR A 316 3.35 -22.53 12.11
N ASP A 317 2.39 -21.82 12.68
CA ASP A 317 0.95 -22.03 12.56
C ASP A 317 0.31 -21.23 11.41
N VAL A 318 1.11 -20.53 10.60
CA VAL A 318 0.63 -19.65 9.53
C VAL A 318 0.94 -20.25 8.16
N THR A 319 -0.13 -20.50 7.39
CA THR A 319 -0.06 -20.74 5.94
C THR A 319 -0.55 -19.50 5.22
N TRP A 320 0.21 -19.01 4.25
CA TRP A 320 -0.22 -17.86 3.45
C TRP A 320 -1.30 -18.29 2.47
N VAL A 321 -2.38 -17.53 2.40
CA VAL A 321 -3.46 -17.70 1.43
C VAL A 321 -3.87 -16.29 0.98
N PRO A 322 -3.84 -15.98 -0.32
CA PRO A 322 -4.36 -14.72 -0.83
C PRO A 322 -5.83 -14.54 -0.44
N ALA A 323 -6.19 -13.40 0.15
CA ALA A 323 -7.58 -13.04 0.37
C ALA A 323 -7.81 -11.60 -0.11
N ILE A 324 -7.75 -11.45 -1.43
CA ILE A 324 -7.97 -10.20 -2.15
C ILE A 324 -8.93 -10.44 -3.31
N GLU A 325 -9.75 -9.44 -3.61
CA GLU A 325 -10.51 -9.42 -4.86
C GLU A 325 -9.60 -8.96 -6.01
N PRO A 326 -9.78 -9.48 -7.24
CA PRO A 326 -8.97 -9.09 -8.38
C PRO A 326 -9.17 -7.61 -8.75
N MET A 327 -8.09 -6.96 -9.16
CA MET A 327 -8.09 -5.60 -9.70
C MET A 327 -7.63 -5.59 -11.16
N LYS A 328 -8.03 -4.60 -11.95
CA LYS A 328 -7.63 -4.45 -13.36
C LYS A 328 -6.56 -3.36 -13.47
N SER A 329 -5.52 -3.58 -14.28
CA SER A 329 -4.62 -2.49 -14.68
C SER A 329 -5.34 -1.57 -15.65
N ALA A 330 -5.30 -0.26 -15.39
CA ALA A 330 -5.96 0.72 -16.23
C ALA A 330 -5.42 0.73 -17.67
N TYR A 331 -4.10 0.60 -17.85
CA TYR A 331 -3.49 0.58 -19.20
C TYR A 331 -3.83 -0.69 -19.94
N ALA A 332 -3.66 -1.86 -19.30
CA ALA A 332 -4.04 -3.13 -19.92
C ALA A 332 -5.53 -3.20 -20.30
N GLN A 333 -6.42 -2.65 -19.48
CA GLN A 333 -7.85 -2.59 -19.80
C GLN A 333 -8.14 -1.65 -20.98
N CYS A 334 -7.49 -0.49 -21.04
CA CYS A 334 -7.76 0.53 -22.05
C CYS A 334 -7.14 0.18 -23.42
N LEU A 335 -5.90 -0.30 -23.43
CA LEU A 335 -5.09 -0.52 -24.63
C LEU A 335 -5.03 -1.99 -25.06
N GLY A 336 -5.47 -2.92 -24.21
CA GLY A 336 -5.33 -4.37 -24.42
C GLY A 336 -3.95 -4.93 -24.04
N SER A 337 -2.99 -4.07 -23.67
CA SER A 337 -1.68 -4.44 -23.16
C SER A 337 -1.14 -3.37 -22.21
N GLU A 338 -0.12 -3.73 -21.43
CA GLU A 338 0.66 -2.75 -20.67
C GLU A 338 1.50 -1.87 -21.61
N PRO A 339 1.92 -0.65 -21.18
CA PRO A 339 2.74 0.24 -21.99
C PRO A 339 4.14 -0.34 -22.23
N ASP A 340 4.92 0.33 -23.09
CA ASP A 340 6.28 -0.10 -23.41
C ASP A 340 7.22 -0.05 -22.20
N PHE A 341 7.14 1.01 -21.40
CA PHE A 341 7.87 1.16 -20.15
C PHE A 341 7.20 2.19 -19.24
N THR A 342 7.53 2.16 -17.96
CA THR A 342 7.27 3.27 -17.03
C THR A 342 8.50 3.67 -16.24
N ASN A 343 9.53 2.82 -16.17
CA ASN A 343 10.88 3.13 -15.69
C ASN A 343 11.89 2.92 -16.82
N TYR A 344 12.85 3.84 -16.96
CA TYR A 344 14.01 3.70 -17.83
C TYR A 344 15.24 4.26 -17.13
N SER A 345 15.89 3.43 -16.30
CA SER A 345 17.05 3.81 -15.52
C SER A 345 18.32 3.11 -15.99
N LYS A 346 19.48 3.72 -15.72
CA LYS A 346 20.78 3.04 -15.78
C LYS A 346 21.62 3.43 -14.58
N VAL A 347 21.87 2.45 -13.73
CA VAL A 347 22.67 2.63 -12.53
C VAL A 347 24.12 2.22 -12.82
N ARG A 348 25.06 3.14 -12.58
CA ARG A 348 26.50 2.91 -12.73
C ARG A 348 26.83 2.27 -14.10
N ASP A 349 27.63 1.21 -14.07
CA ASP A 349 28.08 0.47 -15.25
C ASP A 349 27.14 -0.69 -15.62
N ASP A 350 25.98 -0.82 -14.95
CA ASP A 350 25.00 -1.86 -15.26
C ASP A 350 24.34 -1.60 -16.63
N LEU A 351 23.71 -2.65 -17.19
CA LEU A 351 22.86 -2.48 -18.36
C LEU A 351 21.64 -1.62 -18.00
N PRO A 352 21.12 -0.79 -18.93
CA PRO A 352 19.87 -0.08 -18.71
C PRO A 352 18.74 -1.04 -18.33
N PHE A 353 17.99 -0.68 -17.31
CA PHE A 353 16.76 -1.34 -16.92
C PHE A 353 15.58 -0.54 -17.49
N VAL A 354 14.76 -1.19 -18.31
CA VAL A 354 13.59 -0.60 -18.95
C VAL A 354 12.42 -1.55 -18.83
N ASP A 355 11.41 -1.18 -18.06
CA ASP A 355 10.24 -2.03 -17.81
C ASP A 355 9.05 -1.22 -17.30
N VAL A 356 7.90 -1.87 -17.16
CA VAL A 356 6.69 -1.31 -16.54
C VAL A 356 6.70 -1.68 -15.06
N LEU A 357 6.78 -0.68 -14.19
CA LEU A 357 6.77 -0.82 -12.74
C LEU A 357 5.58 -0.08 -12.08
N ASP A 358 5.00 0.89 -12.78
CA ASP A 358 3.99 1.79 -12.25
C ASP A 358 2.61 1.41 -12.78
N TYR A 359 1.63 1.33 -11.89
CA TYR A 359 0.28 0.89 -12.24
C TYR A 359 -0.78 1.76 -11.57
N ILE A 360 -1.94 1.84 -12.22
CA ILE A 360 -3.20 2.30 -11.63
C ILE A 360 -4.14 1.09 -11.67
N PHE A 361 -4.23 0.36 -10.56
CA PHE A 361 -5.14 -0.77 -10.43
C PHE A 361 -6.51 -0.29 -9.96
N VAL A 362 -7.57 -0.82 -10.58
CA VAL A 362 -8.96 -0.45 -10.27
C VAL A 362 -9.80 -1.68 -9.95
N SER A 363 -10.75 -1.55 -9.01
CA SER A 363 -11.73 -2.61 -8.74
C SER A 363 -12.66 -2.83 -9.94
N LYS A 364 -13.43 -3.93 -9.91
CA LYS A 364 -14.37 -4.33 -10.98
C LYS A 364 -15.39 -3.23 -11.36
N ASP A 365 -15.67 -2.33 -10.43
CA ASP A 365 -16.70 -1.27 -10.52
C ASP A 365 -16.26 -0.08 -11.38
N TRP A 366 -15.00 -0.05 -11.80
CA TRP A 366 -14.46 0.99 -12.66
C TRP A 366 -14.32 0.50 -14.10
N ASP A 367 -14.78 1.34 -15.02
CA ASP A 367 -14.39 1.28 -16.43
C ASP A 367 -13.31 2.32 -16.72
N VAL A 368 -12.48 2.02 -17.71
CA VAL A 368 -11.33 2.86 -18.10
C VAL A 368 -11.61 3.48 -19.45
N SER A 369 -12.01 4.75 -19.42
CA SER A 369 -12.40 5.49 -20.63
C SER A 369 -11.22 6.08 -21.42
N GLY A 370 -10.05 6.16 -20.80
CA GLY A 370 -8.83 6.67 -21.42
C GLY A 370 -7.62 6.55 -20.52
N VAL A 371 -6.44 6.63 -21.13
CA VAL A 371 -5.14 6.72 -20.45
C VAL A 371 -4.31 7.82 -21.09
N LYS A 372 -3.32 8.34 -20.36
CA LYS A 372 -2.34 9.28 -20.92
C LYS A 372 -1.47 8.52 -21.93
N ASP A 373 -1.30 9.10 -23.12
CA ASP A 373 -0.36 8.57 -24.10
C ASP A 373 1.07 8.68 -23.55
N LEU A 374 1.78 7.55 -23.56
CA LEU A 374 3.16 7.44 -23.12
C LEU A 374 4.08 7.30 -24.35
N PRO A 375 5.29 7.88 -24.32
CA PRO A 375 6.24 7.70 -25.41
C PRO A 375 6.69 6.23 -25.50
N HIS A 376 7.14 5.82 -26.69
CA HIS A 376 7.89 4.57 -26.84
C HIS A 376 9.34 4.80 -26.41
N ARG A 377 10.04 3.78 -25.88
CA ARG A 377 11.46 3.91 -25.47
C ARG A 377 12.41 4.39 -26.58
N ASP A 378 12.05 4.14 -27.83
CA ASP A 378 12.83 4.54 -29.00
C ASP A 378 12.69 6.04 -29.33
N ASP A 379 11.66 6.70 -28.79
CA ASP A 379 11.36 8.12 -29.02
C ASP A 379 11.98 9.04 -27.95
N ILE A 380 12.69 8.48 -26.96
CA ILE A 380 13.34 9.22 -25.87
C ILE A 380 14.83 8.93 -25.79
N GLU A 381 15.62 9.96 -25.51
CA GLU A 381 17.07 9.86 -25.35
C GLU A 381 17.43 9.37 -23.93
N GLY A 382 17.04 8.14 -23.59
CA GLY A 382 17.36 7.52 -22.30
C GLY A 382 18.83 7.12 -22.15
N PRO A 383 19.28 6.73 -20.93
CA PRO A 383 18.49 6.51 -19.71
C PRO A 383 18.08 7.80 -19.00
N LEU A 384 16.97 7.74 -18.28
CA LEU A 384 16.41 8.83 -17.49
C LEU A 384 17.08 8.90 -16.10
N PRO A 385 17.11 10.07 -15.43
CA PRO A 385 16.51 11.36 -15.82
C PRO A 385 17.27 12.13 -16.92
N ILE A 386 16.54 12.99 -17.63
CA ILE A 386 17.05 13.96 -18.63
C ILE A 386 16.35 15.32 -18.48
N ALA A 387 16.68 16.30 -19.31
CA ALA A 387 16.13 17.64 -19.24
C ALA A 387 14.59 17.69 -19.30
N GLU A 388 13.98 16.85 -20.13
CA GLU A 388 12.52 16.76 -20.36
C GLU A 388 11.80 15.84 -19.37
N GLU A 389 12.52 14.91 -18.73
CA GLU A 389 11.97 13.93 -17.80
C GLU A 389 12.82 13.87 -16.52
N PRO A 390 12.39 14.55 -15.43
CA PRO A 390 13.17 14.77 -14.22
C PRO A 390 13.14 13.59 -13.22
N SER A 391 12.61 12.44 -13.62
CA SER A 391 12.59 11.19 -12.87
C SER A 391 13.07 10.07 -13.78
N ASP A 392 13.53 8.97 -13.21
CA ASP A 392 13.79 7.74 -13.97
C ASP A 392 12.49 6.97 -14.30
N HIS A 393 11.37 7.43 -13.74
CA HIS A 393 10.02 7.01 -14.10
C HIS A 393 9.32 8.07 -14.96
N ILE A 394 8.27 7.66 -15.68
CA ILE A 394 7.36 8.59 -16.38
C ILE A 394 5.99 8.65 -15.69
N LEU A 395 5.37 9.84 -15.70
CA LEU A 395 4.04 10.04 -15.12
C LEU A 395 2.97 9.30 -15.93
N ILE A 396 2.20 8.45 -15.26
CA ILE A 396 1.06 7.74 -15.84
C ILE A 396 -0.27 8.34 -15.36
N ALA A 397 -1.31 8.32 -16.20
CA ALA A 397 -2.64 8.79 -15.79
C ALA A 397 -3.78 8.06 -16.52
N SER A 398 -4.95 8.02 -15.90
CA SER A 398 -6.13 7.33 -16.41
C SER A 398 -7.42 8.07 -16.10
N ASP A 399 -8.35 8.06 -17.06
CA ASP A 399 -9.71 8.57 -16.95
C ASP A 399 -10.67 7.41 -16.64
N LEU A 400 -11.24 7.45 -15.43
CA LEU A 400 -12.06 6.38 -14.88
C LEU A 400 -13.53 6.79 -14.85
N VAL A 401 -14.40 5.84 -15.18
CA VAL A 401 -15.85 5.98 -15.13
C VAL A 401 -16.38 4.93 -14.18
N LEU A 402 -17.13 5.37 -13.17
CA LEU A 402 -17.78 4.41 -12.27
C LEU A 402 -18.94 3.75 -13.01
N VAL A 403 -18.94 2.41 -13.08
CA VAL A 403 -20.00 1.62 -13.70
C VAL A 403 -21.28 1.79 -12.87
N GLU A 404 -22.40 2.05 -13.54
CA GLU A 404 -23.72 2.09 -12.90
C GLU A 404 -24.27 0.67 -12.80
N ASP A 405 -24.84 0.33 -11.64
CA ASP A 405 -25.53 -0.96 -11.40
C ASP A 405 -26.82 -1.10 -12.20
#